data_AF-A0A8P4K2E4-F1
#
_entry.id   AF-A0A8P4K2E4-F1
#
_cell.length_a   1.000
_cell.length_b   1.000
_cell.length_c   1.000
_cell.angle_alpha   90.00
_cell.angle_beta   90.00
_cell.angle_gamma   90.00
#
_symmetry.space_group_name_H-M   'P 1'
#
loop_
_entity.id
_entity.type
_entity.pdbx_description
1 polymer ?
#
loop_
_entity_poly.entity_id
_entity_poly.type
_entity_poly.pdbx_seq_one_letter_code
_entity_poly.pdbx_strand_id
1 'polypeptide(L)'
;RDMHQVLDAYEKQKSFYLYTGRGPSSESMHVGHLIPFIFTKWLQDVFDIPLVIQLTDDEKYLWKDLTLEDCHHFAVENAKDIIACGFDVNKTFIFSDLDYMGASPEFYRNVVKIQKHVTFNQVKGIFGFTDSDCIGKISFPAIQAAPSFSNSFPQIFGSRKDIQNWSDLCNRYSQINKHAFSGGKDTVEEHRQDGGNPDVDVSFMYLTFFLEDDEQLEKIRQDYASGALLTGELKKILIETLQPMIAQHQERRKQVTDETVKQFMTPRRLNFHF
;
A
#
# COMPACT_ATOMS: atom_id res chain seq x y z
N ARG A 1 10.49 1.86 -8.70
CA ARG A 1 11.67 1.60 -9.56
C ARG A 1 11.22 1.73 -11.02
N ASP A 2 12.10 1.86 -12.01
CA ASP A 2 11.79 1.96 -13.47
C ASP A 2 10.59 2.83 -13.91
N MET A 3 10.35 3.95 -13.23
CA MET A 3 9.24 4.87 -13.51
C MET A 3 9.24 5.36 -14.97
N HIS A 4 10.42 5.56 -15.55
CA HIS A 4 10.57 5.96 -16.96
C HIS A 4 9.88 5.00 -17.94
N GLN A 5 9.80 3.70 -17.63
CA GLN A 5 9.12 2.73 -18.51
C GLN A 5 7.60 2.87 -18.48
N VAL A 6 7.06 3.28 -17.32
CA VAL A 6 5.65 3.60 -17.21
C VAL A 6 5.34 4.91 -17.93
N LEU A 7 6.22 5.92 -17.80
CA LEU A 7 6.09 7.17 -18.58
C LEU A 7 6.15 6.88 -20.08
N ASP A 8 7.10 6.06 -20.55
CA ASP A 8 7.18 5.63 -21.95
C ASP A 8 5.89 4.90 -22.40
N ALA A 9 5.33 4.04 -21.56
CA ALA A 9 4.10 3.33 -21.86
C ALA A 9 2.92 4.30 -21.96
N TYR A 10 2.82 5.24 -21.02
CA TYR A 10 1.82 6.29 -20.99
C TYR A 10 1.92 7.22 -22.21
N GLU A 11 3.12 7.69 -22.54
CA GLU A 11 3.41 8.51 -23.73
C GLU A 11 3.08 7.78 -25.04
N LYS A 12 3.28 6.46 -25.07
CA LYS A 12 2.91 5.58 -26.20
C LYS A 12 1.44 5.14 -26.17
N GLN A 13 0.63 5.73 -25.28
CA GLN A 13 -0.80 5.42 -25.11
C GLN A 13 -1.09 3.93 -24.85
N LYS A 14 -0.17 3.24 -24.19
CA LYS A 14 -0.38 1.85 -23.75
C LYS A 14 -1.11 1.84 -22.42
N SER A 15 -2.14 1.00 -22.32
CA SER A 15 -2.88 0.81 -21.08
C SER A 15 -2.06 0.06 -20.02
N PHE A 16 -2.12 0.54 -18.78
CA PHE A 16 -1.59 -0.13 -17.58
C PHE A 16 -2.54 0.10 -16.41
N TYR A 17 -2.31 -0.58 -15.29
CA TYR A 17 -3.13 -0.45 -14.08
C TYR A 17 -2.28 -0.41 -12.80
N LEU A 18 -2.85 0.11 -11.72
CA LEU A 18 -2.23 0.09 -10.40
C LEU A 18 -2.66 -1.16 -9.63
N TYR A 19 -1.73 -1.73 -8.88
CA TYR A 19 -1.99 -2.77 -7.89
C TYR A 19 -1.32 -2.41 -6.57
N THR A 20 -2.09 -2.43 -5.49
CA THR A 20 -1.60 -2.34 -4.10
C THR A 20 -2.42 -3.27 -3.21
N GLY A 21 -2.08 -3.38 -1.93
CA GLY A 21 -2.83 -4.24 -1.03
C GLY A 21 -2.60 -3.95 0.45
N ARG A 22 -3.42 -4.59 1.28
CA ARG A 22 -3.38 -4.48 2.74
C ARG A 22 -3.72 -5.83 3.36
N GLY A 23 -2.89 -6.27 4.29
CA GLY A 23 -3.21 -7.39 5.16
C GLY A 23 -3.96 -6.93 6.42
N PRO A 24 -5.27 -7.23 6.56
CA PRO A 24 -6.11 -6.67 7.62
C PRO A 24 -5.93 -7.42 8.96
N SER A 25 -5.05 -6.92 9.83
CA SER A 25 -4.76 -7.56 11.12
C SER A 25 -5.57 -7.02 12.31
N SER A 26 -6.37 -5.97 12.10
CA SER A 26 -7.16 -5.25 13.10
C SER A 26 -8.17 -4.35 12.40
N GLU A 27 -9.20 -3.90 13.13
CA GLU A 27 -10.25 -3.02 12.60
C GLU A 27 -9.74 -1.66 12.10
N SER A 28 -8.72 -1.10 12.74
CA SER A 28 -8.24 0.26 12.43
C SER A 28 -6.86 0.26 11.76
N MET A 29 -6.71 1.18 10.81
CA MET A 29 -5.42 1.55 10.22
C MET A 29 -4.79 2.74 10.97
N HIS A 30 -3.48 2.69 11.21
CA HIS A 30 -2.71 3.87 11.62
C HIS A 30 -2.20 4.67 10.42
N VAL A 31 -1.78 5.92 10.64
CA VAL A 31 -1.30 6.86 9.60
C VAL A 31 -0.24 6.26 8.67
N GLY A 32 0.71 5.47 9.21
CA GLY A 32 1.72 4.82 8.38
C GLY A 32 1.16 3.87 7.31
N HIS A 33 -0.03 3.28 7.52
CA HIS A 33 -0.68 2.46 6.51
C HIS A 33 -1.32 3.29 5.40
N LEU A 34 -1.63 4.57 5.66
CA LEU A 34 -2.28 5.46 4.68
C LEU A 34 -1.29 5.99 3.64
N ILE A 35 0.00 6.09 3.95
CA ILE A 35 1.07 6.53 3.04
C ILE A 35 0.96 5.88 1.64
N PRO A 36 1.01 4.54 1.50
CA PRO A 36 0.92 3.90 0.18
C PRO A 36 -0.40 4.21 -0.52
N PHE A 37 -1.51 4.34 0.21
CA PHE A 37 -2.82 4.64 -0.39
C PHE A 37 -2.95 6.09 -0.84
N ILE A 38 -2.43 7.05 -0.08
CA ILE A 38 -2.40 8.47 -0.48
C ILE A 38 -1.60 8.62 -1.78
N PHE A 39 -0.42 8.00 -1.86
CA PHE A 39 0.39 8.02 -3.06
C PHE A 39 -0.29 7.30 -4.24
N THR A 40 -0.91 6.14 -3.99
CA THR A 40 -1.64 5.39 -5.03
C THR A 40 -2.85 6.19 -5.54
N LYS A 41 -3.55 6.92 -4.68
CA LYS A 41 -4.67 7.79 -5.05
C LYS A 41 -4.18 8.93 -5.94
N TRP A 42 -3.07 9.57 -5.59
CA TRP A 42 -2.44 10.58 -6.44
C TRP A 42 -2.04 10.02 -7.81
N LEU A 43 -1.43 8.83 -7.86
CA LEU A 43 -1.13 8.15 -9.14
C LEU A 43 -2.39 7.89 -9.97
N GLN A 44 -3.47 7.42 -9.34
CA GLN A 44 -4.74 7.18 -10.02
C GLN A 44 -5.31 8.47 -10.62
N ASP A 45 -5.26 9.59 -9.89
CA ASP A 45 -5.76 10.88 -10.37
C ASP A 45 -4.93 11.42 -11.54
N VAL A 46 -3.60 11.35 -11.45
CA VAL A 46 -2.68 11.92 -12.45
C VAL A 46 -2.68 11.13 -13.75
N PHE A 47 -2.68 9.79 -13.66
CA PHE A 47 -2.58 8.94 -14.84
C PHE A 47 -3.94 8.53 -15.41
N ASP A 48 -5.03 8.73 -14.67
CA ASP A 48 -6.38 8.30 -15.05
C ASP A 48 -6.43 6.81 -15.44
N ILE A 49 -6.13 5.93 -14.48
CA ILE A 49 -5.95 4.49 -14.71
C ILE A 49 -6.75 3.62 -13.73
N PRO A 50 -7.11 2.38 -14.12
CA PRO A 50 -7.70 1.40 -13.21
C PRO A 50 -6.78 1.03 -12.06
N LEU A 51 -7.38 0.73 -10.91
CA LEU A 51 -6.72 0.29 -9.68
C LEU A 51 -7.38 -0.97 -9.14
N VAL A 52 -6.57 -1.94 -8.73
CA VAL A 52 -7.01 -3.07 -7.91
C VAL A 52 -6.32 -3.05 -6.55
N ILE A 53 -7.09 -3.30 -5.48
CA ILE A 53 -6.60 -3.32 -4.10
C ILE A 53 -6.93 -4.69 -3.48
N GLN A 54 -5.89 -5.45 -3.14
CA GLN A 54 -6.04 -6.76 -2.49
C GLN A 54 -6.12 -6.61 -0.97
N LEU A 55 -7.10 -7.27 -0.36
CA LEU A 55 -7.21 -7.45 1.08
C LEU A 55 -6.90 -8.90 1.42
N THR A 56 -5.70 -9.13 1.98
CA THR A 56 -5.15 -10.47 2.22
C THR A 56 -5.66 -11.06 3.54
N ASP A 57 -6.97 -11.24 3.64
CA ASP A 57 -7.63 -11.81 4.81
C ASP A 57 -7.28 -13.30 5.02
N ASP A 58 -7.05 -14.04 3.94
CA ASP A 58 -6.49 -15.40 3.98
C ASP A 58 -5.06 -15.45 4.56
N GLU A 59 -4.20 -14.49 4.24
CA GLU A 59 -2.87 -14.33 4.85
C GLU A 59 -3.01 -14.11 6.36
N LYS A 60 -3.93 -13.25 6.79
CA LYS A 60 -4.07 -12.96 8.22
C LYS A 60 -4.60 -14.16 8.98
N TYR A 61 -5.51 -14.92 8.39
CA TYR A 61 -5.93 -16.22 8.93
C TYR A 61 -4.74 -17.20 9.06
N LEU A 62 -3.87 -17.27 8.06
CA LEU A 62 -2.73 -18.18 8.06
C LEU A 62 -1.62 -17.79 9.07
N TRP A 63 -1.47 -16.50 9.38
CA TRP A 63 -0.39 -15.99 10.25
C TRP A 63 -0.82 -15.65 11.67
N LYS A 64 -2.11 -15.47 11.94
CA LYS A 64 -2.64 -15.04 13.23
C LYS A 64 -3.65 -16.06 13.76
N ASP A 65 -3.84 -16.06 15.07
CA ASP A 65 -4.89 -16.84 15.72
C ASP A 65 -6.22 -16.08 15.62
N LEU A 66 -6.84 -16.14 14.44
CA LEU A 66 -8.09 -15.45 14.09
C LEU A 66 -9.01 -16.42 13.34
N THR A 67 -10.32 -16.20 13.44
CA THR A 67 -11.30 -16.93 12.61
C THR A 67 -11.36 -16.35 11.20
N LEU A 68 -11.93 -17.11 10.24
CA LEU A 68 -12.16 -16.59 8.88
C LEU A 68 -13.14 -15.41 8.91
N GLU A 69 -14.14 -15.49 9.79
CA GLU A 69 -15.12 -14.44 10.03
C GLU A 69 -14.46 -13.16 10.55
N ASP A 70 -13.53 -13.26 11.49
CA ASP A 70 -12.77 -12.10 12.00
C ASP A 70 -11.92 -11.46 10.90
N CYS A 71 -11.19 -12.28 10.13
CA CYS A 71 -10.34 -11.78 9.04
C CYS A 71 -11.16 -11.10 7.95
N HIS A 72 -12.30 -11.67 7.57
CA HIS A 72 -13.21 -11.07 6.60
C HIS A 72 -13.82 -9.77 7.15
N HIS A 73 -14.24 -9.74 8.42
CA HIS A 73 -14.72 -8.52 9.07
C HIS A 73 -13.66 -7.41 9.05
N PHE A 74 -12.40 -7.73 9.39
CA PHE A 74 -11.30 -6.76 9.32
C PHE A 74 -11.02 -6.29 7.90
N ALA A 75 -11.15 -7.16 6.87
CA ALA A 75 -11.05 -6.76 5.48
C ALA A 75 -12.09 -5.67 5.14
N VAL A 76 -13.35 -5.89 5.51
CA VAL A 76 -14.45 -4.94 5.29
C VAL A 76 -14.21 -3.61 6.02
N GLU A 77 -13.75 -3.63 7.28
CA GLU A 77 -13.45 -2.39 8.02
C GLU A 77 -12.22 -1.64 7.46
N ASN A 78 -11.17 -2.36 7.05
CA ASN A 78 -10.01 -1.73 6.40
C ASN A 78 -10.39 -1.18 5.01
N ALA A 79 -11.36 -1.79 4.30
CA ALA A 79 -11.89 -1.24 3.06
C ALA A 79 -12.52 0.14 3.27
N LYS A 80 -13.20 0.38 4.41
CA LYS A 80 -13.76 1.70 4.75
C LYS A 80 -12.67 2.76 4.90
N ASP A 81 -11.57 2.43 5.59
CA ASP A 81 -10.40 3.31 5.71
C ASP A 81 -9.78 3.59 4.33
N ILE A 82 -9.60 2.58 3.50
CA ILE A 82 -9.04 2.72 2.15
C ILE A 82 -9.94 3.61 1.27
N ILE A 83 -11.26 3.40 1.28
CA ILE A 83 -12.22 4.23 0.54
C ILE A 83 -12.16 5.68 1.05
N ALA A 84 -11.95 5.90 2.34
CA ALA A 84 -11.78 7.24 2.93
C ALA A 84 -10.49 7.96 2.49
N CYS A 85 -9.57 7.30 1.77
CA CYS A 85 -8.50 7.98 1.04
C CYS A 85 -9.00 8.73 -0.21
N GLY A 86 -10.23 8.48 -0.66
CA GLY A 86 -10.88 9.19 -1.76
C GLY A 86 -10.63 8.60 -3.15
N PHE A 87 -10.50 7.28 -3.25
CA PHE A 87 -10.41 6.58 -4.53
C PHE A 87 -11.72 6.70 -5.33
N ASP A 88 -11.62 6.74 -6.67
CA ASP A 88 -12.80 6.78 -7.54
C ASP A 88 -13.42 5.37 -7.64
N VAL A 89 -14.69 5.24 -7.24
CA VAL A 89 -15.45 3.99 -7.34
C VAL A 89 -15.62 3.52 -8.79
N ASN A 90 -15.53 4.39 -9.78
CA ASN A 90 -15.62 3.97 -11.18
C ASN A 90 -14.30 3.38 -11.70
N LYS A 91 -13.20 3.56 -10.96
CA LYS A 91 -11.84 3.18 -11.38
C LYS A 91 -11.13 2.23 -10.43
N THR A 92 -11.77 1.86 -9.31
CA THR A 92 -11.13 1.10 -8.24
C THR A 92 -11.90 -0.14 -7.87
N PHE A 93 -11.24 -1.29 -7.90
CA PHE A 93 -11.77 -2.56 -7.40
C PHE A 93 -11.00 -3.00 -6.16
N ILE A 94 -11.70 -3.12 -5.02
CA ILE A 94 -11.13 -3.65 -3.78
C ILE A 94 -11.61 -5.09 -3.65
N PHE A 95 -10.82 -6.02 -3.15
CA PHE A 95 -11.31 -7.40 -3.00
C PHE A 95 -10.68 -8.10 -1.80
N SER A 96 -11.51 -8.91 -1.13
CA SER A 96 -11.06 -9.94 -0.18
C SER A 96 -10.53 -11.13 -0.97
N ASP A 97 -9.40 -11.70 -0.54
CA ASP A 97 -8.87 -12.91 -1.17
C ASP A 97 -9.81 -14.10 -0.95
N LEU A 98 -10.35 -14.25 0.26
CA LEU A 98 -11.32 -15.31 0.59
C LEU A 98 -12.55 -15.28 -0.34
N ASP A 99 -13.11 -14.10 -0.59
CA ASP A 99 -14.28 -13.94 -1.45
C ASP A 99 -13.94 -14.07 -2.94
N TYR A 100 -12.90 -13.36 -3.39
CA TYR A 100 -12.63 -13.21 -4.80
C TYR A 100 -12.06 -14.48 -5.44
N MET A 101 -11.33 -15.29 -4.66
CA MET A 101 -10.87 -16.60 -5.10
C MET A 101 -12.03 -17.49 -5.56
N GLY A 102 -13.17 -17.45 -4.85
CA GLY A 102 -14.38 -18.18 -5.21
C GLY A 102 -15.15 -17.56 -6.37
N ALA A 103 -15.03 -16.24 -6.58
CA ALA A 103 -15.75 -15.50 -7.61
C ALA A 103 -15.02 -15.43 -8.97
N SER A 104 -13.69 -15.64 -9.02
CA SER A 104 -12.88 -15.51 -10.24
C SER A 104 -12.06 -16.76 -10.56
N PRO A 105 -12.53 -17.61 -11.49
CA PRO A 105 -11.76 -18.78 -11.94
C PRO A 105 -10.40 -18.41 -12.54
N GLU A 106 -10.28 -17.26 -13.20
CA GLU A 106 -9.01 -16.82 -13.79
C GLU A 106 -7.98 -16.39 -12.74
N PHE A 107 -8.42 -15.82 -11.63
CA PHE A 107 -7.55 -15.50 -10.50
C PHE A 107 -6.86 -16.76 -10.00
N TYR A 108 -7.64 -17.81 -9.67
CA TYR A 108 -7.07 -19.09 -9.23
C TYR A 108 -6.20 -19.78 -10.29
N ARG A 109 -6.56 -19.69 -11.59
CA ARG A 109 -5.71 -20.22 -12.67
C ARG A 109 -4.33 -19.56 -12.70
N ASN A 110 -4.24 -18.26 -12.41
CA ASN A 110 -2.96 -17.57 -12.31
C ASN A 110 -2.20 -17.96 -11.04
N VAL A 111 -2.88 -18.12 -9.89
CA VAL A 111 -2.27 -18.69 -8.67
C VAL A 111 -1.59 -20.03 -8.97
N VAL A 112 -2.30 -20.96 -9.62
CA VAL A 112 -1.76 -22.29 -9.96
C VAL A 112 -0.58 -22.21 -10.93
N LYS A 113 -0.64 -21.31 -11.94
CA LYS A 113 0.50 -21.08 -12.83
C LYS A 113 1.72 -20.61 -12.06
N ILE A 114 1.57 -19.68 -11.12
CA ILE A 114 2.68 -19.15 -10.32
C ILE A 114 3.24 -20.26 -9.41
N GLN A 115 2.37 -20.98 -8.70
CA GLN A 115 2.77 -22.10 -7.83
C GLN A 115 3.58 -23.16 -8.59
N LYS A 116 3.26 -23.44 -9.85
CA LYS A 116 4.02 -24.39 -10.68
C LYS A 116 5.46 -23.93 -10.96
N HIS A 117 5.74 -22.63 -10.99
CA HIS A 117 7.05 -22.07 -11.36
C HIS A 117 7.86 -21.56 -10.16
N VAL A 118 7.33 -21.67 -8.94
CA VAL A 118 8.01 -21.25 -7.71
C VAL A 118 8.22 -22.46 -6.80
N THR A 119 9.49 -22.77 -6.55
CA THR A 119 9.90 -23.89 -5.68
C THR A 119 9.89 -23.49 -4.22
N PHE A 120 9.76 -24.49 -3.33
CA PHE A 120 9.88 -24.26 -1.89
C PHE A 120 11.24 -23.62 -1.52
N ASN A 121 12.34 -24.07 -2.13
CA ASN A 121 13.67 -23.48 -1.92
C ASN A 121 13.71 -21.97 -2.20
N GLN A 122 13.01 -21.50 -3.24
CA GLN A 122 12.94 -20.07 -3.55
C GLN A 122 12.20 -19.31 -2.45
N VAL A 123 11.03 -19.79 -2.00
CA VAL A 123 10.28 -19.08 -0.95
C VAL A 123 10.97 -19.15 0.42
N LYS A 124 11.75 -20.19 0.73
CA LYS A 124 12.66 -20.19 1.89
C LYS A 124 13.70 -19.08 1.79
N GLY A 125 14.35 -18.95 0.64
CA GLY A 125 15.39 -17.94 0.42
C GLY A 125 14.86 -16.50 0.43
N ILE A 126 13.65 -16.28 -0.11
CA ILE A 126 13.05 -14.95 -0.23
C ILE A 126 12.32 -14.51 1.04
N PHE A 127 11.51 -15.40 1.64
CA PHE A 127 10.60 -15.06 2.73
C PHE A 127 11.00 -15.66 4.09
N GLY A 128 12.05 -16.49 4.13
CA GLY A 128 12.53 -17.09 5.37
C GLY A 128 11.68 -18.23 5.92
N PHE A 129 10.79 -18.82 5.10
CA PHE A 129 9.98 -19.96 5.53
C PHE A 129 10.83 -21.17 5.91
N THR A 130 10.27 -22.00 6.78
CA THR A 130 10.86 -23.24 7.28
C THR A 130 9.95 -24.41 6.97
N ASP A 131 10.48 -25.62 7.13
CA ASP A 131 9.74 -26.86 6.89
C ASP A 131 8.64 -27.08 7.95
N SER A 132 8.65 -26.29 9.02
CA SER A 132 7.67 -26.27 10.10
C SER A 132 6.48 -25.34 9.83
N ASP A 133 6.57 -24.46 8.82
CA ASP A 133 5.47 -23.57 8.45
C ASP A 133 4.35 -24.34 7.74
N CYS A 134 3.09 -23.94 7.96
CA CYS A 134 1.97 -24.58 7.30
C CYS A 134 2.00 -24.34 5.77
N ILE A 135 1.47 -25.29 5.00
CA ILE A 135 1.47 -25.24 3.53
C ILE A 135 0.77 -24.00 2.96
N GLY A 136 -0.18 -23.43 3.70
CA GLY A 136 -0.83 -22.16 3.34
C GLY A 136 0.16 -21.01 3.30
N LYS A 137 0.98 -20.83 4.35
CA LYS A 137 2.03 -19.80 4.37
C LYS A 137 3.03 -19.95 3.23
N ILE A 138 3.45 -21.19 2.97
CA ILE A 138 4.43 -21.51 1.91
C ILE A 138 3.88 -21.16 0.52
N SER A 139 2.58 -21.34 0.29
CA SER A 139 1.94 -21.12 -1.01
C SER A 139 1.32 -19.73 -1.20
N PHE A 140 1.12 -18.98 -0.12
CA PHE A 140 0.56 -17.63 -0.14
C PHE A 140 1.27 -16.63 -1.07
N PRO A 141 2.62 -16.65 -1.24
CA PRO A 141 3.27 -15.74 -2.20
C PRO A 141 2.70 -15.81 -3.62
N ALA A 142 2.13 -16.95 -4.03
CA ALA A 142 1.46 -17.08 -5.32
C ALA A 142 0.11 -16.35 -5.39
N ILE A 143 -0.62 -16.28 -4.26
CA ILE A 143 -1.88 -15.54 -4.14
C ILE A 143 -1.60 -14.04 -4.24
N GLN A 144 -0.59 -13.55 -3.53
CA GLN A 144 -0.18 -12.14 -3.61
C GLN A 144 0.43 -11.74 -4.96
N ALA A 145 1.02 -12.68 -5.71
CA ALA A 145 1.55 -12.42 -7.05
C ALA A 145 0.48 -12.45 -8.16
N ALA A 146 -0.66 -13.11 -7.96
CA ALA A 146 -1.71 -13.23 -8.97
C ALA A 146 -2.31 -11.89 -9.43
N PRO A 147 -2.55 -10.89 -8.55
CA PRO A 147 -3.02 -9.55 -8.93
C PRO A 147 -2.10 -8.79 -9.87
N SER A 148 -0.84 -9.20 -10.03
CA SER A 148 0.09 -8.59 -10.99
C SER A 148 -0.27 -8.84 -12.45
N PHE A 149 -1.13 -9.83 -12.72
CA PHE A 149 -1.52 -10.20 -14.08
C PHE A 149 -2.95 -9.73 -14.39
N SER A 150 -3.13 -8.93 -15.45
CA SER A 150 -4.44 -8.36 -15.80
C SER A 150 -5.54 -9.40 -15.99
N ASN A 151 -5.22 -10.57 -16.56
CA ASN A 151 -6.22 -11.62 -16.79
C ASN A 151 -6.74 -12.26 -15.49
N SER A 152 -6.16 -11.94 -14.33
CA SER A 152 -6.73 -12.29 -13.02
C SER A 152 -8.07 -11.57 -12.76
N PHE A 153 -8.32 -10.46 -13.46
CA PHE A 153 -9.53 -9.64 -13.35
C PHE A 153 -10.29 -9.55 -14.68
N PRO A 154 -10.89 -10.65 -15.16
CA PRO A 154 -11.53 -10.69 -16.47
C PRO A 154 -12.72 -9.72 -16.59
N GLN A 155 -13.37 -9.37 -15.48
CA GLN A 155 -14.45 -8.38 -15.46
C GLN A 155 -13.96 -6.95 -15.74
N ILE A 156 -12.67 -6.67 -15.53
CA ILE A 156 -12.03 -5.37 -15.75
C ILE A 156 -11.33 -5.36 -17.11
N PHE A 157 -10.49 -6.36 -17.37
CA PHE A 157 -9.55 -6.39 -18.50
C PHE A 157 -9.91 -7.40 -19.60
N GLY A 158 -11.01 -8.14 -19.45
CA GLY A 158 -11.36 -9.21 -20.39
C GLY A 158 -10.30 -10.31 -20.44
N SER A 159 -10.00 -10.81 -21.64
CA SER A 159 -8.95 -11.83 -21.86
C SER A 159 -7.56 -11.24 -22.11
N ARG A 160 -7.40 -9.91 -21.99
CA ARG A 160 -6.14 -9.20 -22.25
C ARG A 160 -5.09 -9.59 -21.20
N LYS A 161 -3.89 -9.94 -21.68
CA LYS A 161 -2.72 -10.32 -20.87
C LYS A 161 -1.55 -9.34 -21.02
N ASP A 162 -1.70 -8.39 -21.93
CA ASP A 162 -0.72 -7.38 -22.31
C ASP A 162 -0.84 -6.08 -21.50
N ILE A 163 -1.91 -5.94 -20.71
CA ILE A 163 -2.09 -4.82 -19.78
C ILE A 163 -1.26 -5.13 -18.54
N GLN A 164 -0.20 -4.36 -18.34
CA GLN A 164 0.73 -4.60 -17.25
C GLN A 164 0.33 -3.80 -16.02
N ASN A 165 0.57 -4.36 -14.83
CA ASN A 165 0.49 -3.56 -13.62
C ASN A 165 1.74 -2.68 -13.49
N TRP A 166 1.57 -1.54 -12.82
CA TRP A 166 2.61 -0.56 -12.57
C TRP A 166 3.88 -1.15 -11.93
N SER A 167 3.72 -2.00 -10.90
CA SER A 167 4.84 -2.59 -10.18
C SER A 167 5.67 -3.52 -11.07
N ASP A 168 5.05 -4.25 -12.00
CA ASP A 168 5.77 -5.10 -12.95
C ASP A 168 6.57 -4.28 -13.97
N LEU A 169 6.02 -3.16 -14.43
CA LEU A 169 6.77 -2.19 -15.25
C LEU A 169 7.98 -1.64 -14.49
N CYS A 170 7.84 -1.45 -13.17
CA CYS A 170 8.84 -0.90 -12.28
C CYS A 170 9.97 -1.87 -11.90
N ASN A 171 9.74 -3.20 -11.96
CA ASN A 171 10.59 -4.22 -11.33
C ASN A 171 11.54 -4.95 -12.29
N ARG A 172 11.62 -4.58 -13.56
CA ARG A 172 12.50 -5.26 -14.51
C ARG A 172 13.99 -5.09 -14.20
N TYR A 173 14.43 -4.12 -13.38
CA TYR A 173 15.84 -3.99 -12.99
C TYR A 173 16.09 -3.58 -11.50
N SER A 174 16.59 -4.54 -10.71
CA SER A 174 17.30 -4.47 -9.39
C SER A 174 16.51 -4.36 -8.07
N GLN A 175 17.14 -4.82 -6.96
CA GLN A 175 16.65 -4.93 -5.55
C GLN A 175 17.37 -3.98 -4.55
N ILE A 176 16.87 -3.89 -3.29
CA ILE A 176 17.50 -3.54 -1.96
C ILE A 176 16.52 -2.73 -1.07
N ASN A 177 16.46 -3.05 0.25
CA ASN A 177 16.47 -2.06 1.38
C ASN A 177 16.65 -2.68 2.78
N LYS A 178 17.08 -1.84 3.75
CA LYS A 178 17.33 -2.08 5.20
C LYS A 178 16.64 -1.01 6.08
N HIS A 179 16.53 -1.27 7.38
CA HIS A 179 15.71 -0.63 8.44
C HIS A 179 16.20 0.73 9.03
N ALA A 180 15.34 1.43 9.80
CA ALA A 180 15.57 2.78 10.38
C ALA A 180 15.38 2.88 11.92
N PHE A 181 16.00 3.90 12.54
CA PHE A 181 16.14 4.21 13.99
C PHE A 181 15.88 5.72 14.26
N SER A 182 16.16 6.26 15.47
CA SER A 182 15.94 7.66 15.94
C SER A 182 17.21 8.54 15.97
N GLY A 183 17.09 9.87 15.83
CA GLY A 183 18.20 10.79 15.52
C GLY A 183 18.56 11.94 16.48
N GLY A 184 17.79 12.18 17.54
CA GLY A 184 18.06 13.23 18.53
C GLY A 184 19.11 12.86 19.58
N LYS A 185 19.59 13.86 20.35
CA LYS A 185 20.46 13.68 21.53
C LYS A 185 19.64 13.46 22.81
N ASP A 186 20.28 12.92 23.85
CA ASP A 186 19.63 12.53 25.11
C ASP A 186 19.29 13.73 26.01
N THR A 187 20.02 14.85 25.89
CA THR A 187 19.80 16.08 26.69
C THR A 187 19.57 17.31 25.82
N VAL A 188 18.90 18.33 26.39
CA VAL A 188 18.61 19.60 25.70
C VAL A 188 19.90 20.37 25.44
N GLU A 189 20.82 20.35 26.39
CA GLU A 189 22.12 21.01 26.31
C GLU A 189 22.95 20.46 25.15
N GLU A 190 23.05 19.14 25.04
CA GLU A 190 23.72 18.48 23.91
C GLU A 190 23.01 18.77 22.59
N HIS A 191 21.67 18.74 22.57
CA HIS A 191 20.92 19.04 21.34
C HIS A 191 21.12 20.49 20.87
N ARG A 192 21.23 21.45 21.79
CA ARG A 192 21.49 22.86 21.47
C ARG A 192 22.92 23.10 20.99
N GLN A 193 23.89 22.28 21.40
CA GLN A 193 25.30 22.40 21.00
C GLN A 193 25.60 21.66 19.71
N ASP A 194 25.13 20.41 19.59
CA ASP A 194 25.50 19.47 18.53
C ASP A 194 24.42 19.33 17.45
N GLY A 195 23.21 19.81 17.71
CA GLY A 195 22.05 19.61 16.85
C GLY A 195 21.48 18.19 16.87
N GLY A 196 20.33 18.02 16.22
CA GLY A 196 19.74 16.71 15.92
C GLY A 196 20.14 16.20 14.54
N ASN A 197 20.00 14.90 14.28
CA ASN A 197 20.19 14.34 12.94
C ASN A 197 18.83 14.09 12.26
N PRO A 198 18.41 14.93 11.27
CA PRO A 198 17.15 14.74 10.56
C PRO A 198 17.08 13.42 9.76
N ASP A 199 18.20 12.92 9.26
CA ASP A 199 18.26 11.74 8.37
C ASP A 199 17.89 10.44 9.09
N VAL A 200 17.91 10.45 10.42
CA VAL A 200 17.51 9.34 11.28
C VAL A 200 16.41 9.74 12.26
N ASP A 201 15.81 10.93 12.18
CA ASP A 201 14.66 11.28 13.03
C ASP A 201 13.34 10.89 12.35
N VAL A 202 12.59 9.98 12.98
CA VAL A 202 11.31 9.50 12.45
C VAL A 202 10.29 10.64 12.29
N SER A 203 10.29 11.64 13.17
CA SER A 203 9.34 12.76 13.07
C SER A 203 9.66 13.61 11.85
N PHE A 204 10.94 13.88 11.61
CA PHE A 204 11.39 14.56 10.40
C PHE A 204 11.09 13.74 9.14
N MET A 205 11.33 12.42 9.16
CA MET A 205 10.95 11.52 8.06
C MET A 205 9.46 11.59 7.76
N TYR A 206 8.59 11.68 8.75
CA TYR A 206 7.15 11.83 8.49
C TYR A 206 6.82 13.20 7.87
N LEU A 207 7.48 14.26 8.31
CA LEU A 207 7.30 15.59 7.71
C LEU A 207 7.68 15.60 6.22
N THR A 208 8.69 14.84 5.79
CA THR A 208 9.02 14.75 4.35
C THR A 208 7.93 14.09 3.50
N PHE A 209 6.99 13.36 4.11
CA PHE A 209 5.84 12.78 3.41
C PHE A 209 4.59 13.66 3.44
N PHE A 210 4.41 14.47 4.50
CA PHE A 210 3.13 15.11 4.81
C PHE A 210 3.16 16.64 4.80
N LEU A 211 4.33 17.26 4.92
CA LEU A 211 4.47 18.70 4.79
C LEU A 211 4.65 19.04 3.31
N GLU A 212 3.68 19.74 2.72
CA GLU A 212 3.66 20.06 1.29
C GLU A 212 4.55 21.28 0.92
N ASP A 213 4.98 22.06 1.90
CA ASP A 213 5.82 23.25 1.70
C ASP A 213 7.32 22.88 1.81
N ASP A 214 7.98 22.78 0.65
CA ASP A 214 9.41 22.43 0.54
C ASP A 214 10.32 23.46 1.23
N GLU A 215 10.00 24.75 1.20
CA GLU A 215 10.80 25.79 1.85
C GLU A 215 10.70 25.66 3.38
N GLN A 216 9.50 25.41 3.88
CA GLN A 216 9.27 25.16 5.30
C GLN A 216 9.97 23.88 5.75
N LEU A 217 9.92 22.80 4.97
CA LEU A 217 10.58 21.54 5.27
C LEU A 217 12.11 21.70 5.36
N GLU A 218 12.70 22.42 4.41
CA GLU A 218 14.13 22.71 4.41
C GLU A 218 14.54 23.59 5.60
N LYS A 219 13.72 24.59 5.94
CA LYS A 219 13.93 25.39 7.15
C LYS A 219 13.91 24.54 8.42
N ILE A 220 12.93 23.64 8.56
CA ILE A 220 12.85 22.71 9.70
C ILE A 220 14.11 21.82 9.77
N ARG A 221 14.59 21.33 8.62
CA ARG A 221 15.82 20.53 8.53
C ARG A 221 17.03 21.29 9.07
N GLN A 222 17.20 22.54 8.63
CA GLN A 222 18.30 23.41 9.04
C GLN A 222 18.20 23.78 10.53
N ASP A 223 17.02 24.14 11.00
CA ASP A 223 16.79 24.51 12.40
C ASP A 223 17.01 23.30 13.34
N TYR A 224 16.61 22.10 12.94
CA TYR A 224 16.85 20.87 13.72
C TYR A 224 18.32 20.46 13.73
N ALA A 225 18.99 20.51 12.58
CA ALA A 225 20.40 20.16 12.43
C ALA A 225 21.35 21.14 13.16
N SER A 226 20.95 22.40 13.31
CA SER A 226 21.70 23.40 14.07
C SER A 226 21.42 23.39 15.58
N GLY A 227 20.43 22.63 16.03
CA GLY A 227 19.96 22.66 17.42
C GLY A 227 19.05 23.85 17.74
N ALA A 228 18.73 24.70 16.77
CA ALA A 228 17.76 25.80 16.95
C ALA A 228 16.33 25.29 17.22
N LEU A 229 15.98 24.12 16.69
CA LEU A 229 14.73 23.41 16.94
C LEU A 229 14.97 22.18 17.81
N LEU A 230 14.24 22.06 18.92
CA LEU A 230 14.29 20.89 19.79
C LEU A 230 13.39 19.76 19.27
N THR A 231 13.70 18.51 19.65
CA THR A 231 12.91 17.33 19.29
C THR A 231 11.44 17.43 19.72
N GLY A 232 11.14 18.07 20.85
CA GLY A 232 9.75 18.31 21.29
C GLY A 232 8.99 19.27 20.36
N GLU A 233 9.67 20.29 19.84
CA GLU A 233 9.10 21.28 18.92
C GLU A 233 8.89 20.68 17.53
N LEU A 234 9.86 19.87 17.05
CA LEU A 234 9.72 19.08 15.82
C LEU A 234 8.50 18.16 15.86
N LYS A 235 8.29 17.44 16.97
CA LYS A 235 7.10 16.59 17.16
C LYS A 235 5.81 17.40 17.15
N LYS A 236 5.82 18.60 17.73
CA LYS A 236 4.65 19.49 17.71
C LYS A 236 4.27 19.91 16.29
N ILE A 237 5.26 20.29 15.46
CA ILE A 237 5.05 20.60 14.04
C ILE A 237 4.46 19.41 13.29
N LEU A 238 4.98 18.20 13.54
CA LEU A 238 4.43 16.98 12.95
C LEU A 238 2.96 16.76 13.35
N ILE A 239 2.63 16.92 14.64
CA ILE A 239 1.26 16.76 15.13
C ILE A 239 0.33 17.76 14.45
N GLU A 240 0.72 19.03 14.37
CA GLU A 240 -0.06 20.09 13.72
C GLU A 240 -0.26 19.82 12.22
N THR A 241 0.73 19.21 11.55
CA THR A 241 0.65 18.80 10.14
C THR A 241 -0.31 17.62 9.95
N LEU A 242 -0.25 16.60 10.83
CA LEU A 242 -1.05 15.38 10.71
C LEU A 242 -2.50 15.54 11.16
N GLN A 243 -2.77 16.38 12.17
CA GLN A 243 -4.11 16.59 12.73
C GLN A 243 -5.19 16.88 11.69
N PRO A 244 -5.03 17.86 10.77
CA PRO A 244 -6.05 18.14 9.76
C PRO A 244 -6.25 16.97 8.81
N MET A 245 -5.18 16.28 8.40
CA MET A 245 -5.27 15.12 7.50
C MET A 245 -6.06 13.97 8.14
N ILE A 246 -5.76 13.66 9.42
CA ILE A 246 -6.47 12.62 10.18
C ILE A 246 -7.94 13.00 10.36
N ALA A 247 -8.23 14.25 10.74
CA ALA A 247 -9.61 14.72 10.93
C ALA A 247 -10.43 14.62 9.64
N GLN A 248 -9.86 15.02 8.50
CA GLN A 248 -10.52 14.89 7.20
C GLN A 248 -10.71 13.43 6.79
N HIS A 249 -9.73 12.56 7.03
CA HIS A 249 -9.85 11.13 6.76
C HIS A 249 -10.96 10.50 7.60
N GLN A 250 -11.01 10.80 8.90
CA GLN A 250 -12.08 10.34 9.80
C GLN A 250 -13.45 10.83 9.33
N GLU A 251 -13.57 12.07 8.87
CA GLU A 251 -14.83 12.60 8.37
C GLU A 251 -15.27 11.88 7.09
N ARG A 252 -14.35 11.65 6.14
CA ARG A 252 -14.64 10.85 4.94
C ARG A 252 -15.04 9.41 5.29
N ARG A 253 -14.36 8.78 6.26
CA ARG A 253 -14.67 7.42 6.72
C ARG A 253 -16.10 7.30 7.24
N LYS A 254 -16.62 8.30 7.97
CA LYS A 254 -18.01 8.30 8.45
C LYS A 254 -19.04 8.30 7.32
N GLN A 255 -18.68 8.82 6.15
CA GLN A 255 -19.55 8.87 4.98
C GLN A 255 -19.52 7.55 4.17
N VAL A 256 -18.62 6.62 4.50
CA VAL A 256 -18.54 5.33 3.81
C VAL A 256 -19.61 4.39 4.36
N THR A 257 -20.64 4.15 3.54
CA THR A 257 -21.72 3.21 3.86
C THR A 257 -21.37 1.78 3.48
N ASP A 258 -22.10 0.81 4.01
CA ASP A 258 -21.94 -0.60 3.63
C ASP A 258 -22.25 -0.82 2.13
N GLU A 259 -23.18 -0.07 1.55
CA GLU A 259 -23.43 -0.06 0.11
C GLU A 259 -22.23 0.44 -0.68
N THR A 260 -21.54 1.47 -0.15
CA THR A 260 -20.32 2.00 -0.77
C THR A 260 -19.25 0.93 -0.77
N VAL A 261 -18.98 0.30 0.39
CA VAL A 261 -18.01 -0.81 0.49
C VAL A 261 -18.36 -1.93 -0.48
N LYS A 262 -19.63 -2.36 -0.49
CA LYS A 262 -20.13 -3.38 -1.39
C LYS A 262 -19.91 -3.01 -2.86
N GLN A 263 -20.13 -1.75 -3.24
CA GLN A 263 -19.91 -1.29 -4.62
C GLN A 263 -18.42 -1.39 -5.00
N PHE A 264 -17.50 -0.96 -4.13
CA PHE A 264 -16.06 -1.10 -4.36
C PHE A 264 -15.65 -2.58 -4.46
N MET A 265 -16.23 -3.43 -3.61
CA MET A 265 -15.87 -4.85 -3.48
C MET A 265 -16.57 -5.82 -4.43
N THR A 266 -17.59 -5.36 -5.16
CA THR A 266 -18.28 -6.18 -6.15
C THR A 266 -17.46 -6.26 -7.44
N PRO A 267 -17.15 -7.48 -7.95
CA PRO A 267 -16.55 -7.66 -9.26
C PRO A 267 -17.42 -7.02 -10.34
N ARG A 268 -16.89 -5.97 -11.01
CA ARG A 268 -17.60 -5.23 -12.05
C ARG A 268 -16.61 -4.71 -13.09
N ARG A 269 -17.17 -4.24 -14.21
CA ARG A 269 -16.42 -3.45 -15.19
C ARG A 269 -16.15 -2.06 -14.63
N LEU A 270 -14.90 -1.60 -14.76
CA LEU A 270 -14.50 -0.22 -14.45
C LEU A 270 -14.73 0.69 -15.66
N ASN A 271 -14.73 2.00 -15.46
CA ASN A 271 -14.98 3.01 -16.51
C ASN A 271 -13.79 3.18 -17.46
N PHE A 272 -13.40 2.09 -18.11
CA PHE A 272 -12.31 2.02 -19.07
C PHE A 272 -12.69 1.14 -20.27
N HIS A 273 -12.16 1.52 -21.43
CA HIS A 273 -12.23 0.75 -22.66
C HIS A 273 -10.80 0.36 -23.04
N PHE A 274 -10.53 -0.95 -23.07
CA PHE A 274 -9.22 -1.53 -23.38
C PHE A 274 -9.25 -2.23 -24.74
#